data_AF-A0A915XZR9-F1
#
_entry.id   AF-A0A915XZR9-F1
#
_cell.length_a   1.000
_cell.length_b   1.000
_cell.length_c   1.000
_cell.angle_alpha   90.00
_cell.angle_beta   90.00
_cell.angle_gamma   90.00
#
_symmetry.space_group_name_H-M   'P 1'
#
loop_
_entity.id
_entity.type
_entity.pdbx_description
1 polymer ?
#
loop_
_entity_poly.entity_id
_entity_poly.type
_entity_poly.pdbx_seq_one_letter_code
_entity_poly.pdbx_strand_id
1 'polypeptide(L)' 'MSLRGVIRGRTIELEQEPPLPDGTQVEVELISPVPSENPFWGRWRKYADLLTEIEQEILTARESTAWRSLNGEGAD' A
#
# COMPACT_ATOMS: atom_id res chain seq x y z
N MET A 1 10.15 -20.46 -24.48
CA MET A 1 11.13 -19.36 -24.41
C MET A 1 10.36 -18.07 -24.62
N SER A 2 10.45 -17.10 -23.70
CA SER A 2 9.83 -15.78 -23.85
C SER A 2 10.90 -14.77 -24.24
N LEU A 3 10.57 -13.87 -25.17
CA LEU A 3 11.42 -12.76 -25.55
C LEU A 3 10.96 -11.51 -24.80
N ARG A 4 11.92 -10.69 -24.36
CA ARG A 4 11.66 -9.42 -23.69
C ARG A 4 11.97 -8.27 -24.63
N GLY A 5 11.25 -7.18 -24.47
CA GLY A 5 11.44 -5.99 -25.28
C GLY A 5 10.66 -4.80 -24.76
N VAL A 6 10.88 -3.66 -25.41
CA VAL A 6 10.24 -2.39 -25.09
C VAL A 6 9.41 -1.93 -26.28
N ILE A 7 8.19 -1.47 -26.03
CA ILE A 7 7.35 -0.87 -27.06
C ILE A 7 7.87 0.53 -27.40
N ARG A 8 8.19 0.76 -28.67
CA ARG A 8 8.50 2.08 -29.23
C ARG A 8 7.55 2.42 -30.36
N GLY A 9 6.53 3.23 -30.06
CA GLY A 9 5.50 3.58 -31.01
C GLY A 9 4.71 2.34 -31.45
N ARG A 10 4.96 1.86 -32.68
CA ARG A 10 4.29 0.68 -33.26
C ARG A 10 5.21 -0.55 -33.35
N THR A 11 6.44 -0.45 -32.88
CA THR A 11 7.45 -1.51 -32.95
C THR A 11 7.76 -2.03 -31.54
N ILE A 12 8.05 -3.32 -31.43
CA ILE A 12 8.58 -3.92 -30.20
C ILE A 12 10.08 -4.15 -30.44
N GLU A 13 10.93 -3.42 -29.71
CA GLU A 13 12.38 -3.64 -29.74
C GLU A 13 12.74 -4.74 -28.76
N LEU A 14 13.22 -5.87 -29.26
CA LEU A 14 13.59 -7.01 -28.43
C LEU A 14 15.01 -6.83 -27.87
N GLU A 15 15.23 -7.26 -26.63
CA GLU A 15 16.55 -7.24 -25.97
C GLU A 15 17.54 -8.20 -26.65
N GLN A 16 17.03 -9.22 -27.34
CA GLN A 16 17.78 -10.26 -28.02
C GLN A 16 17.12 -10.57 -29.36
N GLU A 17 17.94 -10.90 -30.35
CA GLU A 17 17.48 -11.20 -31.70
C GLU A 17 16.58 -12.45 -31.69
N PRO A 18 15.37 -12.38 -32.26
CA PRO A 18 14.45 -13.51 -32.26
C PRO A 18 14.97 -14.60 -33.21
N PRO A 19 14.99 -15.88 -32.79
CA PRO A 19 15.33 -16.99 -33.67
C PRO A 19 14.10 -17.38 -34.54
N LEU A 20 13.42 -16.39 -35.11
CA LEU A 20 12.21 -16.56 -35.90
C LEU A 20 12.42 -15.92 -37.27
N PRO A 21 11.97 -16.56 -38.37
CA PRO A 21 12.05 -15.97 -39.70
C PRO A 21 11.11 -14.78 -39.83
N ASP A 22 11.43 -13.89 -40.77
CA ASP A 22 10.62 -12.72 -41.08
C ASP A 22 9.19 -13.12 -41.48
N GLY A 23 8.22 -12.33 -41.00
CA GLY A 23 6.80 -12.57 -41.25
C GLY A 23 6.14 -13.61 -40.34
N THR A 24 6.88 -14.20 -39.39
CA THR A 24 6.30 -15.08 -38.37
C THR A 24 5.27 -14.32 -37.54
N GLN A 25 4.04 -14.84 -37.49
CA GLN A 25 3.00 -14.31 -36.61
C GLN A 25 3.28 -14.72 -35.17
N VAL A 26 3.22 -13.75 -34.25
CA VAL A 26 3.45 -13.97 -32.82
C VAL A 26 2.33 -13.34 -32.01
N GLU A 27 2.06 -13.92 -30.84
CA GLU A 27 1.20 -13.33 -29.83
C GLU A 27 2.07 -12.62 -28.79
N VAL A 28 1.61 -11.45 -28.33
CA VAL A 28 2.36 -10.61 -27.38
C VAL A 28 1.55 -10.48 -26.10
N GLU A 29 2.13 -10.93 -24.99
CA GLU A 29 1.59 -10.69 -23.66
C GLU A 29 2.21 -9.43 -23.05
N LEU A 30 1.37 -8.47 -22.66
CA LEU A 30 1.82 -7.22 -22.04
C LEU A 30 1.85 -7.36 -20.52
N ILE A 31 3.04 -7.62 -19.98
CA ILE A 31 3.27 -7.64 -18.54
C ILE A 31 3.59 -6.21 -18.09
N SER A 32 2.57 -5.47 -17.66
CA SER A 32 2.81 -4.22 -16.94
C SER A 32 3.48 -4.55 -15.60
N PRO A 33 4.64 -3.97 -15.28
CA PRO A 33 5.19 -4.13 -13.93
C PRO A 33 4.12 -3.67 -12.95
N VAL A 34 3.77 -4.55 -12.00
CA VAL A 34 2.87 -4.19 -10.90
C VAL A 34 3.43 -2.90 -10.31
N PRO A 35 2.64 -1.82 -10.21
CA PRO A 35 3.13 -0.60 -9.58
C PRO A 35 3.66 -1.01 -8.21
N SER A 36 4.97 -0.81 -8.01
CA SER A 36 5.63 -1.07 -6.72
C SER A 36 4.72 -0.51 -5.65
N GLU A 37 4.32 -1.35 -4.68
CA GLU A 37 3.38 -0.98 -3.62
C GLU A 37 3.58 0.47 -3.23
N ASN A 38 2.53 1.29 -3.42
CA ASN A 38 2.65 2.73 -3.25
C ASN A 38 3.36 3.00 -1.89
N PRO A 39 4.51 3.71 -1.89
CA PRO A 39 5.36 3.84 -0.72
C PRO A 39 4.67 4.51 0.47
N PHE A 40 3.52 5.15 0.24
CA PHE A 40 2.71 5.79 1.26
C PHE A 40 1.81 4.82 2.03
N TRP A 41 1.56 3.59 1.56
CA TRP A 41 0.70 2.63 2.27
C TRP A 41 1.25 2.23 3.64
N GLY A 42 2.56 2.07 3.77
CA GLY A 42 3.19 1.80 5.07
C GLY A 42 3.04 2.95 6.06
N ARG A 43 3.12 4.20 5.56
CA ARG A 43 2.89 5.40 6.37
C ARG A 43 1.41 5.52 6.79
N TRP A 44 0.48 5.21 5.89
CA TRP A 44 -0.95 5.24 6.18
C TRP A 44 -1.35 4.26 7.29
N ARG A 45 -0.83 3.02 7.26
CA ARG A 45 -1.08 2.04 8.35
C ARG A 45 -0.59 2.53 9.71
N LYS A 46 0.62 3.10 9.77
CA LYS A 46 1.15 3.67 11.02
C LYS A 46 0.27 4.78 11.59
N TYR A 47 -0.32 5.62 10.74
CA TYR A 47 -1.26 6.64 11.22
C TYR A 47 -2.57 6.04 11.73
N ALA A 48 -3.09 4.99 11.10
CA ALA A 48 -4.28 4.30 11.58
C ALA A 48 -4.05 3.66 12.96
N ASP A 49 -2.89 3.04 13.17
CA ASP A 49 -2.51 2.46 14.47
C ASP A 49 -2.39 3.56 15.55
N LEU A 50 -1.72 4.68 15.24
CA LEU A 50 -1.58 5.82 16.15
C LEU A 50 -2.92 6.44 16.55
N LEU A 51 -3.86 6.57 15.59
CA LEU A 51 -5.20 7.08 15.88
C LEU A 51 -5.97 6.15 16.83
N THR A 52 -5.81 4.84 16.66
CA THR A 52 -6.44 3.84 17.54
C THR A 52 -5.85 3.91 18.96
N GLU A 53 -4.53 4.07 19.07
CA GLU A 53 -3.84 4.24 20.36
C GLU A 53 -4.34 5.49 21.12
N ILE A 54 -4.42 6.63 20.43
CA ILE A 54 -4.92 7.89 21.01
C ILE A 54 -6.39 7.73 21.46
N GLU A 55 -7.23 7.09 20.65
CA GLU A 55 -8.63 6.85 21.02
C GLU A 55 -8.74 6.02 22.31
N GLN A 56 -7.97 4.94 22.41
CA GLN A 56 -7.95 4.09 23.61
C GLN A 56 -7.43 4.84 24.84
N GLU A 57 -6.39 5.67 24.68
CA GLU A 57 -5.86 6.49 25.77
C GLU A 57 -6.91 7.50 26.27
N ILE A 58 -7.64 8.16 25.34
CA ILE A 58 -8.72 9.09 25.69
C ILE A 58 -9.85 8.37 26.43
N LEU A 59 -10.29 7.20 25.97
CA LEU A 59 -11.35 6.43 26.61
C LEU A 59 -10.93 5.98 28.02
N THR A 60 -9.71 5.47 28.16
CA THR A 60 -9.14 5.05 29.45
C THR A 60 -8.99 6.22 30.43
N ALA A 61 -8.53 7.38 29.95
CA ALA A 61 -8.42 8.60 30.75
C ALA A 61 -9.80 9.09 31.21
N ARG A 62 -10.83 8.98 30.37
CA ARG A 62 -12.21 9.33 30.74
C ARG A 62 -12.78 8.39 31.80
N GLU A 63 -12.60 7.08 31.64
CA GLU A 63 -13.06 6.08 32.61
C GLU A 63 -12.39 6.28 33.98
N SER A 64 -11.08 6.54 34.00
CA SER A 64 -10.33 6.79 35.25
C SER A 64 -10.67 8.13 35.92
N THR A 65 -11.09 9.14 35.16
CA THR A 65 -11.49 10.45 35.69
C THR A 65 -12.92 10.45 36.25
N ALA A 66 -13.81 9.63 35.68
CA ALA A 66 -15.22 9.54 36.14
C ALA A 66 -15.35 9.09 37.61
N TRP A 67 -14.43 8.27 38.12
CA TRP A 67 -14.44 7.82 39.52
C TRP A 67 -13.82 8.82 40.51
N ARG A 68 -13.06 9.81 40.05
CA ARG A 68 -12.41 10.80 40.94
C ARG A 68 -13.32 11.97 41.34
N SER A 69 -14.43 12.19 40.63
CA SER A 69 -15.30 13.35 40.88
C SER A 69 -16.47 13.08 41.82
N LEU A 70 -16.67 11.84 42.31
CA LEU A 70 -17.84 11.46 43.12
C LEU A 70 -17.56 11.20 44.62
N ASN A 71 -16.29 11.17 45.05
CA ASN A 71 -15.93 10.78 46.42
C ASN A 71 -15.23 11.88 47.22
N GLY A 72 -15.70 13.13 47.13
CA GLY A 72 -15.02 14.21 47.84
C GLY A 72 -15.79 15.52 47.96
N GLU A 73 -17.08 15.49 48.29
CA GLU A 73 -17.75 16.68 48.84
C GLU A 73 -18.94 16.26 49.71
N GLY A 74 -18.63 16.00 50.98
CA GLY A 74 -19.57 15.76 52.07
C GLY A 74 -18.90 16.19 53.35
N ALA A 75 -18.63 17.50 53.46
CA ALA A 75 -18.26 18.13 54.70
C ALA A 75 -19.55 18.40 55.49
N ASP A 76 -19.72 17.67 56.60
CA ASP A 76 -20.32 18.18 57.84
C ASP A 76 -19.81 17.34 59.03
#